data_AF-A0A9D4M4K2-F1
#
_entry.id   AF-A0A9D4M4K2-F1
#
_cell.length_a   1.000
_cell.length_b   1.000
_cell.length_c   1.000
_cell.angle_alpha   90.00
_cell.angle_beta   90.00
_cell.angle_gamma   90.00
#
_symmetry.space_group_name_H-M   'P 1'
#
loop_
_entity.id
_entity.type
_entity.pdbx_description
1 polymer ?
#
loop_
_entity_poly.entity_id
_entity_poly.type
_entity_poly.pdbx_seq_one_letter_code
_entity_poly.pdbx_strand_id
1 'polypeptide(L)' 'MENVNKRAKAFNEREIEVMTDFLKLNIHKLRMNHGSGGPGMVARVREIWDELLAGVNACGNVPRTLQQIKEKWRNMVNIE' A
#
# COMPACT_ATOMS: atom_id res chain seq x y z
N MET A 1 17.84 24.24 7.40
CA MET A 1 16.62 24.20 6.56
C MET A 1 16.40 22.78 6.00
N GLU A 2 16.13 21.78 6.84
CA GLU A 2 16.15 20.36 6.42
C GLU A 2 14.85 19.59 6.70
N ASN A 3 13.74 20.28 7.02
CA ASN A 3 12.48 19.64 7.41
C ASN A 3 11.39 19.66 6.34
N VAL A 4 11.53 20.47 5.29
CA VAL A 4 10.53 20.56 4.20
C VAL A 4 10.53 19.28 3.35
N ASN A 5 11.70 18.65 3.19
CA ASN A 5 11.89 17.49 2.33
C ASN A 5 11.43 16.16 2.96
N LYS A 6 11.31 16.09 4.30
CA LYS A 6 10.78 14.90 5.00
C LYS A 6 9.25 14.89 5.02
N ARG A 7 8.60 16.06 5.22
CA ARG A 7 7.14 16.18 5.22
C ARG A 7 6.51 15.93 3.85
N ALA A 8 7.17 16.35 2.76
CA ALA A 8 6.72 16.03 1.39
C ALA A 8 6.86 14.53 1.03
N LYS A 9 7.69 13.77 1.76
CA LYS A 9 7.92 12.34 1.53
C LYS A 9 7.06 11.43 2.40
N ALA A 10 6.62 11.89 3.57
CA ALA A 10 5.78 11.09 4.45
C ALA A 10 4.37 10.89 3.85
N PHE A 11 3.78 9.72 4.07
CA PHE A 11 2.36 9.47 3.78
C PHE A 11 1.51 10.32 4.74
N ASN A 12 0.57 11.09 4.21
CA ASN A 12 -0.37 11.88 4.99
C ASN A 12 -1.48 11.00 5.58
N GLU A 13 -2.22 11.51 6.56
CA GLU A 13 -3.27 10.76 7.28
C GLU A 13 -4.30 10.12 6.35
N ARG A 14 -4.74 10.84 5.30
CA ARG A 14 -5.72 10.31 4.36
C ARG A 14 -5.16 9.18 3.48
N GLU A 15 -3.89 9.29 3.06
CA GLU A 15 -3.20 8.20 2.37
C GLU A 15 -3.10 6.96 3.30
N ILE A 16 -2.82 7.16 4.59
CA ILE A 16 -2.76 6.09 5.60
C ILE A 16 -4.11 5.42 5.82
N GLU A 17 -5.19 6.19 5.94
CA GLU A 17 -6.55 5.66 6.09
C GLU A 17 -6.93 4.77 4.90
N VAL A 18 -6.78 5.28 3.67
CA VAL A 18 -7.06 4.52 2.45
C VAL A 18 -6.24 3.24 2.41
N MET A 19 -4.94 3.32 2.72
CA MET A 19 -4.09 2.12 2.80
C MET A 19 -4.60 1.13 3.84
N THR A 20 -4.92 1.60 5.04
CA THR A 20 -5.30 0.76 6.18
C THR A 20 -6.63 0.06 5.91
N ASP A 21 -7.65 0.78 5.48
CA ASP A 21 -8.99 0.24 5.21
C ASP A 21 -8.94 -0.77 4.06
N PHE A 22 -8.31 -0.39 2.95
CA PHE A 22 -8.24 -1.24 1.77
C PHE A 22 -7.45 -2.53 2.03
N LEU A 23 -6.32 -2.44 2.75
CA LEU A 23 -5.48 -3.60 3.05
C LEU A 23 -6.10 -4.49 4.12
N LYS A 24 -6.81 -3.94 5.12
CA LYS A 24 -7.59 -4.74 6.08
C LYS A 24 -8.67 -5.56 5.39
N LEU A 25 -9.41 -4.96 4.45
CA LEU A 25 -10.43 -5.67 3.67
C LEU A 25 -9.87 -6.78 2.78
N ASN A 26 -8.62 -6.63 2.31
CA ASN A 26 -7.98 -7.57 1.39
C ASN A 26 -6.89 -8.44 2.04
N ILE A 27 -6.70 -8.38 3.36
CA ILE A 27 -5.55 -9.00 4.04
C ILE A 27 -5.49 -10.51 3.85
N HIS A 28 -6.64 -11.18 3.84
CA HIS A 28 -6.75 -12.62 3.60
C HIS A 28 -6.23 -13.00 2.19
N LYS A 29 -6.56 -12.22 1.17
CA LYS A 29 -6.09 -12.43 -0.22
C LYS A 29 -4.59 -12.18 -0.34
N LEU A 30 -4.10 -11.13 0.32
CA LEU A 30 -2.68 -10.76 0.32
C LEU A 30 -1.81 -11.79 1.07
N ARG A 31 -2.29 -12.33 2.19
CA ARG A 31 -1.60 -13.37 2.99
C ARG A 31 -1.60 -14.74 2.34
N MET A 32 -2.57 -15.07 1.48
CA MET A 32 -2.57 -16.34 0.74
C MET A 32 -1.44 -16.43 -0.31
N ASN A 33 -0.67 -15.37 -0.53
CA ASN A 33 0.40 -15.31 -1.51
C ASN A 33 1.78 -15.80 -1.00
N HIS A 34 1.83 -16.63 0.05
CA HIS A 34 3.07 -17.23 0.57
C HIS A 34 3.50 -18.51 -0.18
N GLY A 35 3.53 -18.46 -1.52
CA GLY A 35 4.34 -19.39 -2.32
C GLY A 35 3.67 -20.61 -2.97
N SER A 36 2.33 -20.68 -3.05
CA SER A 36 1.63 -21.83 -3.67
C SER A 36 0.47 -21.49 -4.59
N GLY A 37 0.19 -20.21 -4.83
CA GLY A 37 -0.88 -19.76 -5.74
C GLY A 37 -0.45 -19.82 -7.21
N GLY A 38 -1.17 -20.57 -8.04
CA GLY A 38 -0.95 -20.59 -9.49
C GLY A 38 -1.11 -19.20 -10.15
N PRO A 39 -0.84 -19.06 -11.46
CA PRO A 39 -0.76 -17.77 -12.16
C PRO A 39 -1.95 -16.82 -11.95
N GLY A 40 -3.17 -17.37 -11.83
CA GLY A 40 -4.38 -16.58 -11.57
C GLY A 40 -4.46 -15.94 -10.19
N MET A 41 -3.79 -16.51 -9.17
CA MET A 41 -3.71 -15.90 -7.84
C MET A 41 -2.74 -14.71 -7.82
N VAL A 42 -1.62 -14.83 -8.53
CA VAL A 42 -0.63 -13.74 -8.67
C VAL A 42 -1.24 -12.53 -9.39
N ALA A 43 -2.05 -12.77 -10.42
CA ALA A 43 -2.77 -11.71 -11.14
C ALA A 43 -3.72 -10.93 -10.22
N ARG A 44 -4.54 -11.62 -9.41
CA ARG A 44 -5.46 -10.98 -8.47
C ARG A 44 -4.75 -10.15 -7.41
N VAL A 45 -3.62 -10.63 -6.90
CA VAL A 45 -2.83 -9.85 -5.92
C VAL A 45 -2.25 -8.60 -6.58
N ARG A 46 -1.82 -8.69 -7.84
CA ARG A 46 -1.37 -7.52 -8.59
C ARG A 46 -2.49 -6.50 -8.76
N GLU A 47 -3.69 -6.92 -9.14
CA GLU A 47 -4.86 -6.04 -9.28
C GLU A 47 -5.17 -5.30 -7.98
N ILE A 48 -5.17 -6.00 -6.83
CA ILE A 48 -5.35 -5.38 -5.50
C ILE A 48 -4.30 -4.29 -5.24
N TRP A 49 -3.04 -4.54 -5.60
CA TRP A 49 -1.97 -3.56 -5.44
C TRP A 49 -2.13 -2.35 -6.37
N ASP A 50 -2.56 -2.56 -7.60
CA ASP A 50 -2.78 -1.51 -8.59
C ASP A 50 -4.01 -0.64 -8.23
N GLU A 51 -5.09 -1.25 -7.73
CA GLU A 51 -6.27 -0.54 -7.20
C GLU A 51 -5.90 0.34 -6.00
N LEU A 52 -5.11 -0.20 -5.06
CA LEU A 52 -4.64 0.56 -3.91
C LEU A 52 -3.77 1.75 -4.35
N LEU A 53 -2.87 1.54 -5.31
CA LEU A 53 -2.03 2.61 -5.84
C LEU A 53 -2.88 3.75 -6.44
N ALA A 54 -3.91 3.41 -7.20
CA ALA A 54 -4.84 4.39 -7.75
C ALA A 54 -5.58 5.15 -6.64
N GLY A 55 -6.11 4.44 -5.63
CA GLY A 55 -6.82 5.05 -4.51
C GLY A 55 -5.95 6.01 -3.68
N VAL A 56 -4.71 5.61 -3.38
CA VAL A 56 -3.75 6.46 -2.65
C VAL A 56 -3.37 7.68 -3.47
N ASN A 57 -3.11 7.52 -4.76
CA ASN A 57 -2.73 8.65 -5.62
C ASN A 57 -3.90 9.60 -5.92
N ALA A 58 -5.15 9.14 -5.82
CA ALA A 58 -6.33 9.98 -5.97
C ALA A 58 -6.60 10.86 -4.73
N CYS A 59 -6.15 10.46 -3.54
CA CYS A 59 -6.33 11.23 -2.31
C CYS A 59 -5.05 11.94 -1.82
N GLY A 60 -3.89 11.59 -2.36
CA GLY A 60 -2.59 12.15 -2.01
C GLY A 60 -2.24 13.39 -2.82
N ASN A 61 -1.43 14.26 -2.22
CA ASN A 61 -0.88 15.45 -2.89
C ASN A 61 0.43 15.15 -3.64
N VAL A 62 1.00 13.96 -3.43
CA VAL A 62 2.28 13.52 -4.01
C VAL A 62 2.08 12.14 -4.61
N PRO A 63 2.40 11.94 -5.91
CA PRO A 63 2.33 10.61 -6.52
C PRO A 63 3.21 9.61 -5.78
N ARG A 64 2.61 8.49 -5.39
CA ARG A 64 3.26 7.34 -4.79
C ARG A 64 3.56 6.29 -5.84
N THR A 65 4.59 5.51 -5.55
CA THR A 65 4.95 4.30 -6.28
C THR A 65 4.44 3.08 -5.53
N LEU A 66 4.25 1.98 -6.27
CA LEU A 66 3.84 0.72 -5.66
C LEU A 66 4.85 0.20 -4.63
N GLN A 67 6.16 0.44 -4.86
CA GLN A 67 7.21 0.07 -3.92
C GLN A 67 7.02 0.80 -2.57
N GLN A 68 6.80 2.10 -2.59
CA GLN A 68 6.59 2.90 -1.36
C GLN A 68 5.36 2.42 -0.58
N ILE A 69 4.27 2.09 -1.27
CA ILE A 69 3.05 1.56 -0.64
C ILE A 69 3.34 0.20 0.03
N LYS A 70 4.01 -0.71 -0.67
CA LYS A 70 4.38 -2.03 -0.12
C LYS A 70 5.33 -1.94 1.07
N GLU A 71 6.33 -1.05 1.01
CA GLU A 71 7.24 -0.77 2.12
C GLU A 71 6.50 -0.21 3.33
N LYS A 72 5.62 0.77 3.12
CA LYS A 72 4.81 1.36 4.17
C LYS A 72 3.90 0.32 4.82
N TRP A 73 3.24 -0.54 4.03
CA TRP A 73 2.44 -1.65 4.54
C TRP A 73 3.25 -2.60 5.41
N ARG A 74 4.41 -3.08 4.93
CA ARG A 74 5.30 -3.96 5.71
C ARG A 74 5.68 -3.34 7.05
N ASN A 75 5.97 -2.05 7.07
CA ASN A 75 6.27 -1.34 8.31
C ASN A 75 5.06 -1.23 9.25
N MET A 76 3.85 -1.09 8.73
CA MET A 76 2.63 -1.04 9.56
C MET A 76 2.32 -2.40 10.20
N VAL A 77 2.47 -3.50 9.46
CA VAL A 77 2.19 -4.86 9.99
C VAL A 77 3.29 -5.43 10.88
N ASN A 78 4.51 -4.90 10.82
CA ASN A 78 5.62 -5.32 11.70
C ASN A 78 5.61 -4.60 13.06
N ILE A 79 4.66 -3.69 13.29
CA ILE A 79 4.50 -2.95 14.55
C ILE A 79 3.37 -3.55 15.41
N GLU A 80 2.50 -4.38 14.84
CA GLU A 80 1.50 -5.21 15.57
C GLU A 80 2.08 -6.57 15.96
#